data_AF-A0A3P7JXW0-F1
#
_entry.id   AF-A0A3P7JXW0-F1
#
_cell.length_a   1.000
_cell.length_b   1.000
_cell.length_c   1.000
_cell.angle_alpha   90.00
_cell.angle_beta   90.00
_cell.angle_gamma   90.00
#
_symmetry.space_group_name_H-M   'P 1'
#
loop_
_entity.id
_entity.type
_entity.pdbx_description
1 polymer ?
#
loop_
_entity_poly.entity_id
_entity_poly.type
_entity_poly.pdbx_seq_one_letter_code
_entity_poly.pdbx_strand_id
1 'polypeptide(L)'
;MTEDMLDEYTRYLSSLDDGDSRTRAQLDVLCSDMQAFKAANPKCCLEDFIRWHSPKDWIEEEECLSERMQLPDNTWVKDDYVEALKLIKSTELLFVQYSSLLNKLTIGESDDSLVEAPNPEELYKFIIALIEDATSKRDEDRIVISRGVPIFGASNGTLGNAVRRMLERQDVKNGLLPSPSRKQYTIRWSVPRPTANSRVVPQRLFASIEQDEFRLCGAFTEDTVYT
;
A
#
# COMPACT_ATOMS: atom_id res chain seq x y z
N MET A 1 19.07 25.14 -28.41
CA MET A 1 18.10 26.16 -28.86
C MET A 1 18.86 27.25 -29.62
N THR A 2 18.36 27.70 -30.78
CA THR A 2 18.97 28.80 -31.56
C THR A 2 18.38 30.16 -31.13
N GLU A 3 19.04 31.25 -31.49
CA GLU A 3 18.60 32.63 -31.18
C GLU A 3 17.18 32.92 -31.70
N ASP A 4 16.86 32.49 -32.92
CA ASP A 4 15.51 32.63 -33.50
C ASP A 4 14.43 31.91 -32.69
N MET A 5 14.76 30.73 -32.13
CA MET A 5 13.84 29.94 -31.31
C MET A 5 13.61 30.59 -29.94
N LEU A 6 14.64 31.24 -29.38
CA LEU A 6 14.53 32.01 -28.14
C LEU A 6 13.63 33.22 -28.31
N ASP A 7 13.77 33.93 -29.43
CA ASP A 7 12.96 35.09 -29.76
C ASP A 7 11.49 34.71 -29.98
N GLU A 8 11.23 33.62 -30.70
CA GLU A 8 9.88 33.10 -30.89
C GLU A 8 9.24 32.66 -29.57
N TYR A 9 10.00 31.96 -28.73
CA TYR A 9 9.56 31.54 -27.41
C TYR A 9 9.30 32.72 -26.46
N THR A 10 10.12 33.78 -26.54
CA THR A 10 9.91 35.01 -25.76
C THR A 10 8.63 35.73 -26.20
N ARG A 11 8.34 35.76 -27.50
CA ARG A 11 7.07 36.28 -28.03
C ARG A 11 5.88 35.43 -27.58
N TYR A 12 6.03 34.11 -27.54
CA TYR A 12 5.02 33.19 -27.03
C TYR A 12 4.74 33.38 -25.54
N LEU A 13 5.76 33.49 -24.69
CA LEU A 13 5.58 33.78 -23.26
C LEU A 13 4.90 35.14 -23.03
N SER A 14 5.21 36.11 -23.88
CA SER A 14 4.61 37.45 -23.83
C SER A 14 3.15 37.48 -24.30
N SER A 15 2.73 36.52 -25.12
CA SER A 15 1.35 36.44 -25.64
C SER A 15 0.38 35.72 -24.70
N LEU A 16 0.89 34.99 -23.71
CA LEU A 16 0.08 34.38 -22.65
C LEU A 16 -0.33 35.47 -21.66
N ASP A 17 -1.62 35.65 -21.39
CA ASP A 17 -2.14 36.68 -20.46
C ASP A 17 -2.19 36.21 -18.99
N ASP A 18 -2.08 34.90 -18.76
CA ASP A 18 -2.23 34.25 -17.45
C ASP A 18 -0.87 33.81 -16.86
N GLY A 19 -0.67 34.09 -15.57
CA GLY A 19 0.56 33.78 -14.84
C GLY A 19 0.82 32.27 -14.74
N ASP A 20 -0.22 31.47 -14.55
CA ASP A 20 -0.10 30.01 -14.47
C ASP A 20 0.27 29.42 -15.83
N SER A 21 -0.33 29.95 -16.90
CA SER A 21 -0.05 29.51 -18.27
C SER A 21 1.39 29.84 -18.70
N ARG A 22 1.93 31.01 -18.32
CA ARG A 22 3.35 31.35 -18.51
C ARG A 22 4.27 30.40 -17.74
N THR A 23 3.88 30.07 -16.50
CA THR A 23 4.63 29.16 -15.65
C THR A 23 4.68 27.74 -16.25
N ARG A 24 3.55 27.21 -16.74
CA ARG A 24 3.51 25.92 -17.46
C ARG A 24 4.37 25.92 -18.72
N ALA A 25 4.29 26.97 -19.53
CA ALA A 25 5.13 27.09 -20.73
C ALA A 25 6.63 27.09 -20.40
N GLN A 26 7.04 27.68 -19.27
CA GLN A 26 8.42 27.64 -18.77
C GLN A 26 8.83 26.25 -18.27
N LEU A 27 7.91 25.54 -17.62
CA LEU A 27 8.14 24.16 -17.19
C LEU A 27 8.27 23.18 -18.35
N ASP A 28 7.51 23.35 -19.44
CA ASP A 28 7.61 22.47 -20.61
C ASP A 28 9.01 22.50 -21.23
N VAL A 29 9.63 23.69 -21.29
CA VAL A 29 11.02 23.84 -21.75
C VAL A 29 11.99 23.20 -20.77
N LEU A 30 11.82 23.44 -19.48
CA LEU A 30 12.64 22.81 -18.45
C LEU A 30 12.58 21.28 -18.49
N CYS A 31 11.38 20.71 -18.65
CA CYS A 31 11.17 19.28 -18.80
C CYS A 31 11.88 18.73 -20.04
N SER A 32 11.81 19.45 -21.17
CA SER A 32 12.53 19.10 -22.39
C SER A 32 14.05 19.08 -22.16
N ASP A 33 14.58 20.10 -21.48
CA ASP A 33 16.00 20.20 -21.15
C ASP A 33 16.45 19.09 -20.18
N MET A 34 15.64 18.74 -19.18
CA MET A 34 15.90 17.61 -18.29
C MET A 34 15.96 16.27 -19.03
N GLN A 35 15.00 16.04 -19.94
CA GLN A 35 14.96 14.82 -20.75
C GLN A 35 16.17 14.73 -21.68
N ALA A 36 16.52 15.82 -22.36
CA ALA A 36 17.70 15.89 -23.22
C ALA A 36 18.98 15.65 -22.42
N PHE A 37 19.11 16.26 -21.24
CA PHE A 37 20.26 16.08 -20.36
C PHE A 37 20.40 14.63 -19.89
N LYS A 38 19.30 13.99 -19.46
CA LYS A 38 19.31 12.59 -19.03
C LYS A 38 19.60 11.62 -20.17
N ALA A 39 19.09 11.90 -21.37
CA ALA A 39 19.37 11.10 -22.56
C ALA A 39 20.85 11.18 -22.96
N ALA A 40 21.46 12.36 -22.89
CA ALA A 40 22.87 12.56 -23.15
C ALA A 40 23.78 12.01 -22.03
N ASN A 41 23.28 12.00 -20.80
CA ASN A 41 24.03 11.58 -19.61
C ASN A 41 23.27 10.50 -18.81
N PRO A 42 23.25 9.24 -19.27
CA PRO A 42 22.41 8.19 -18.65
C PRO A 42 22.66 7.96 -17.15
N LYS A 43 23.89 8.19 -16.69
CA LYS A 43 24.30 8.01 -15.29
C LYS A 43 24.07 9.22 -14.38
N CYS A 44 23.64 10.36 -14.92
CA CYS A 44 23.51 11.58 -14.14
C CYS A 44 22.33 11.49 -13.15
N CYS A 45 22.48 12.13 -11.98
CA CYS A 45 21.41 12.35 -11.02
C CYS A 45 20.79 13.75 -11.21
N LEU A 46 19.76 14.08 -10.42
CA LEU A 46 19.12 15.39 -10.47
C LEU A 46 20.09 16.52 -10.09
N GLU A 47 20.98 16.26 -9.14
CA GLU A 47 22.05 17.18 -8.74
C GLU A 47 22.94 17.57 -9.93
N ASP A 48 23.39 16.59 -10.74
CA ASP A 48 24.21 16.88 -11.93
C ASP A 48 23.47 17.80 -12.91
N PHE A 49 22.16 17.61 -13.05
CA PHE A 49 21.33 18.47 -13.88
C PHE A 49 21.23 19.88 -13.30
N ILE A 50 21.04 20.04 -11.99
CA ILE A 50 20.98 21.36 -11.34
C ILE A 50 22.33 22.07 -11.46
N ARG A 51 23.44 21.38 -11.21
CA ARG A 51 24.81 21.90 -11.38
C ARG A 51 25.06 22.40 -12.81
N TRP A 52 24.43 21.79 -13.81
CA TRP A 52 24.54 22.19 -15.22
C TRP A 52 23.56 23.30 -15.61
N HIS A 53 22.27 23.14 -15.29
CA HIS A 53 21.18 24.01 -15.73
C HIS A 53 21.07 25.29 -14.89
N SER A 54 21.32 25.18 -13.59
CA SER A 54 21.32 26.33 -12.68
C SER A 54 22.41 26.21 -11.61
N PRO A 55 23.68 26.44 -11.97
CA PRO A 55 24.82 26.28 -11.06
C PRO A 55 24.71 27.10 -9.77
N LYS A 56 23.97 28.21 -9.81
CA LYS A 56 23.74 29.10 -8.65
C LYS A 56 22.77 28.53 -7.62
N ASP A 57 22.04 27.49 -7.99
CA ASP A 57 21.06 26.86 -7.11
C ASP A 57 21.53 25.59 -6.43
N TRP A 58 22.75 25.16 -6.73
CA TRP A 58 23.40 24.08 -6.00
C TRP A 58 24.38 24.66 -4.98
N ILE A 59 24.16 24.39 -3.70
CA ILE A 59 25.07 24.78 -2.62
C ILE A 59 26.02 23.60 -2.39
N GLU A 60 27.24 23.70 -2.94
CA GLU A 60 28.27 22.64 -2.83
C GLU A 60 28.66 22.32 -1.38
N GLU A 61 28.62 23.31 -0.49
CA GLU A 61 29.04 23.14 0.91
C GLU A 61 28.04 22.31 1.73
N GLU A 62 26.76 22.36 1.37
CA GLU A 62 25.66 21.73 2.11
C GLU A 62 24.99 20.59 1.33
N GLU A 63 25.46 20.30 0.11
CA GLU A 63 24.87 19.33 -0.84
C GLU A 63 23.35 19.53 -1.01
N CYS A 64 22.90 20.78 -1.09
CA CYS A 64 21.49 21.14 -1.07
C CYS A 64 21.11 22.21 -2.12
N LEU A 65 19.80 22.40 -2.30
CA LEU A 65 19.24 23.45 -3.17
C LEU A 65 19.36 24.84 -2.52
N SER A 66 19.43 25.91 -3.32
CA SER A 66 19.39 27.28 -2.81
C SER A 66 18.10 27.59 -2.02
N GLU A 67 18.16 28.52 -1.07
CA GLU A 67 17.01 28.92 -0.24
C GLU A 67 15.77 29.28 -1.08
N ARG A 68 15.97 29.95 -2.23
CA ARG A 68 14.86 30.30 -3.14
C ARG A 68 14.19 29.07 -3.75
N MET A 69 14.95 28.00 -3.97
CA MET A 69 14.43 26.76 -4.56
C MET A 69 13.70 25.88 -3.54
N GLN A 70 13.96 26.10 -2.25
CA GLN A 70 13.29 25.40 -1.16
C GLN A 70 11.99 26.09 -0.72
N LEU A 71 11.61 27.22 -1.33
CA LEU A 71 10.38 27.93 -0.97
C LEU A 71 9.14 27.06 -1.26
N PRO A 72 8.14 27.04 -0.36
CA PRO A 72 6.92 26.23 -0.54
C PRO A 72 6.10 26.56 -1.79
N ASP A 73 6.23 27.77 -2.32
CA ASP A 73 5.55 28.22 -3.54
C ASP A 73 6.45 28.16 -4.79
N ASN A 74 7.60 27.46 -4.68
CA ASN A 74 8.47 27.27 -5.82
C ASN A 74 7.86 26.27 -6.81
N THR A 75 7.83 26.64 -8.08
CA THR A 75 7.27 25.86 -9.18
C THR A 75 7.86 24.45 -9.28
N TRP A 76 9.13 24.25 -8.92
CA TRP A 76 9.78 22.93 -8.90
C TRP A 76 9.22 21.96 -7.86
N VAL A 77 8.64 22.50 -6.79
CA VAL A 77 7.94 21.74 -5.74
C VAL A 77 6.47 21.56 -6.10
N LYS A 78 5.92 22.51 -6.88
CA LYS A 78 4.50 22.58 -7.27
C LYS A 78 4.14 21.62 -8.41
N ASP A 79 5.06 21.34 -9.34
CA ASP A 79 4.80 20.53 -10.54
C ASP A 79 5.71 19.27 -10.64
N ASP A 80 5.12 18.14 -10.24
CA ASP A 80 5.28 16.77 -10.77
C ASP A 80 6.62 16.02 -10.79
N TYR A 81 7.82 16.61 -10.86
CA TYR A 81 9.04 15.79 -10.99
C TYR A 81 9.40 15.04 -9.69
N VAL A 82 9.31 15.72 -8.55
CA VAL A 82 9.54 15.11 -7.23
C VAL A 82 8.44 14.11 -6.91
N GLU A 83 7.20 14.40 -7.29
CA GLU A 83 6.06 13.48 -7.13
C GLU A 83 6.17 12.26 -8.06
N ALA A 84 6.60 12.43 -9.30
CA ALA A 84 6.87 11.33 -10.23
C ALA A 84 8.02 10.44 -9.72
N LEU A 85 9.09 11.01 -9.18
CA LEU A 85 10.17 10.23 -8.55
C LEU A 85 9.69 9.50 -7.29
N LYS A 86 8.86 10.13 -6.45
CA LYS A 86 8.22 9.46 -5.30
C LYS A 86 7.33 8.31 -5.76
N LEU A 87 6.52 8.52 -6.80
CA LEU A 87 5.66 7.52 -7.39
C LEU A 87 6.47 6.34 -7.95
N ILE A 88 7.53 6.60 -8.70
CA ILE A 88 8.43 5.56 -9.24
C ILE A 88 9.06 4.75 -8.10
N LYS A 89 9.62 5.42 -7.07
CA LYS A 89 10.20 4.74 -5.91
C LYS A 89 9.17 3.90 -5.15
N SER A 90 7.95 4.43 -4.97
CA SER A 90 6.87 3.68 -4.33
C SER A 90 6.45 2.46 -5.14
N THR A 91 6.39 2.59 -6.47
CA THR A 91 6.04 1.51 -7.40
C THR A 91 7.11 0.42 -7.39
N GLU A 92 8.39 0.80 -7.39
CA GLU A 92 9.51 -0.13 -7.25
C GLU A 92 9.43 -0.91 -5.93
N LEU A 93 9.16 -0.24 -4.81
CA LEU A 93 9.00 -0.90 -3.52
C LEU A 93 7.83 -1.90 -3.53
N LEU A 94 6.69 -1.54 -4.12
CA LEU A 94 5.54 -2.43 -4.27
C LEU A 94 5.89 -3.64 -5.14
N PHE A 95 6.64 -3.45 -6.23
CA PHE A 95 7.09 -4.55 -7.09
C PHE A 95 8.02 -5.51 -6.34
N VAL A 96 8.97 -4.99 -5.57
CA VAL A 96 9.87 -5.81 -4.74
C VAL A 96 9.08 -6.62 -3.70
N GLN A 97 8.10 -6.00 -3.04
CA GLN A 97 7.21 -6.68 -2.09
C GLN A 97 6.41 -7.78 -2.77
N TYR A 98 5.82 -7.49 -3.93
CA TYR A 98 5.08 -8.44 -4.75
C TYR A 98 5.95 -9.64 -5.13
N SER A 99 7.13 -9.41 -5.73
CA SER A 99 8.05 -10.48 -6.14
C SER A 99 8.52 -11.31 -4.94
N SER A 100 8.78 -10.68 -3.80
CA SER A 100 9.14 -11.39 -2.56
C SER A 100 8.01 -12.29 -2.06
N LEU A 101 6.77 -11.79 -2.03
CA LEU A 101 5.60 -12.57 -1.62
C LEU A 101 5.32 -13.71 -2.60
N LEU A 102 5.41 -13.45 -3.90
CA LEU A 102 5.23 -14.47 -4.93
C LEU A 102 6.24 -15.61 -4.76
N ASN A 103 7.53 -15.30 -4.57
CA ASN A 103 8.56 -16.32 -4.36
C ASN A 103 8.33 -17.14 -3.07
N LYS A 104 7.82 -16.51 -2.00
CA LYS A 104 7.54 -17.19 -0.72
C LYS A 104 6.30 -18.07 -0.77
N LEU A 105 5.28 -17.66 -1.54
CA LEU A 105 4.00 -18.36 -1.64
C LEU A 105 3.98 -19.37 -2.80
N THR A 106 4.93 -19.30 -3.73
CA THR A 106 5.11 -20.32 -4.76
C THR A 106 5.71 -21.56 -4.12
N ILE A 107 4.99 -22.68 -4.23
CA ILE A 107 5.45 -23.98 -3.77
C ILE A 107 6.45 -24.51 -4.80
N GLY A 108 7.70 -24.73 -4.40
CA GLY A 108 8.68 -25.45 -5.22
C GLY A 108 8.32 -26.95 -5.32
N GLU A 109 8.70 -27.59 -6.43
CA GLU A 109 8.37 -29.00 -6.74
C GLU A 109 8.85 -30.04 -5.71
N SER A 110 9.63 -29.66 -4.69
CA SER A 110 10.51 -30.59 -4.00
C SER A 110 10.12 -31.03 -2.59
N ASP A 111 9.04 -30.56 -1.94
CA ASP A 111 8.93 -30.77 -0.48
C ASP A 111 7.62 -31.29 0.11
N ASP A 112 6.57 -31.58 -0.67
CA ASP A 112 5.48 -32.46 -0.21
C ASP A 112 4.61 -32.88 -1.40
N SER A 113 4.66 -34.16 -1.79
CA SER A 113 3.96 -34.68 -2.97
C SER A 113 2.42 -34.68 -2.86
N LEU A 114 1.89 -34.32 -1.69
CA LEU A 114 0.46 -34.27 -1.39
C LEU A 114 -0.15 -32.87 -1.52
N VAL A 115 0.65 -31.82 -1.67
CA VAL A 115 0.16 -30.43 -1.70
C VAL A 115 0.28 -29.86 -3.11
N GLU A 116 -0.85 -29.67 -3.77
CA GLU A 116 -0.92 -29.01 -5.07
C GLU A 116 -0.50 -27.54 -4.99
N ALA A 117 0.16 -27.06 -6.04
CA ALA A 117 0.51 -25.66 -6.18
C ALA A 117 -0.77 -24.78 -6.24
N PRO A 118 -0.75 -23.58 -5.64
CA PRO A 118 -1.88 -22.65 -5.75
C PRO A 118 -2.11 -22.24 -7.19
N ASN A 119 -3.38 -22.04 -7.55
CA ASN A 119 -3.76 -21.48 -8.85
C ASN A 119 -3.09 -20.09 -9.00
N PRO A 120 -2.32 -19.83 -10.08
CA PRO A 120 -1.66 -18.55 -10.29
C PRO A 120 -2.62 -17.36 -10.18
N GLU A 121 -3.83 -17.47 -10.73
CA GLU A 121 -4.79 -16.36 -10.72
C GLU A 121 -5.26 -16.01 -9.30
N GLU A 122 -5.56 -17.02 -8.49
CA GLU A 122 -5.96 -16.83 -7.09
C GLU A 122 -4.81 -16.30 -6.24
N LEU A 123 -3.59 -16.79 -6.50
CA LEU A 123 -2.39 -16.32 -5.84
C LEU A 123 -2.12 -14.84 -6.15
N TYR A 124 -2.26 -14.42 -7.41
CA TYR A 124 -2.10 -13.01 -7.80
C TYR A 124 -3.14 -12.12 -7.12
N LYS A 125 -4.42 -12.51 -7.15
CA LYS A 125 -5.50 -11.77 -6.47
C LYS A 125 -5.23 -11.66 -4.97
N PHE A 126 -4.74 -12.71 -4.35
CA PHE A 126 -4.42 -12.73 -2.93
C PHE A 126 -3.23 -11.81 -2.57
N ILE A 127 -2.15 -11.85 -3.35
CA ILE A 127 -0.97 -10.99 -3.11
C ILE A 127 -1.34 -9.51 -3.30
N ILE A 128 -2.12 -9.18 -4.33
CA ILE A 128 -2.60 -7.80 -4.54
C ILE A 128 -3.42 -7.33 -3.34
N ALA A 129 -4.37 -8.14 -2.87
CA ALA A 129 -5.18 -7.80 -1.71
C ALA A 129 -4.34 -7.63 -0.42
N LEU A 130 -3.27 -8.43 -0.23
CA LEU A 130 -2.34 -8.26 0.89
C LEU A 130 -1.58 -6.95 0.85
N ILE A 131 -1.13 -6.54 -0.33
CA ILE A 131 -0.40 -5.29 -0.53
C ILE A 131 -1.35 -4.11 -0.30
N GLU A 132 -2.56 -4.13 -0.85
CA GLU A 132 -3.59 -3.09 -0.64
C GLU A 132 -4.01 -2.96 0.83
N ASP A 133 -4.21 -4.07 1.54
CA ASP A 133 -4.51 -4.05 2.98
C ASP A 133 -3.32 -3.50 3.80
N ALA A 134 -2.08 -3.70 3.34
CA ALA A 134 -0.89 -3.20 4.02
C ALA A 134 -0.61 -1.72 3.76
N THR A 135 -0.89 -1.22 2.54
CA THR A 135 -0.71 0.20 2.18
C THR A 135 -1.81 1.07 2.80
N SER A 136 -3.06 0.64 2.77
CA SER A 136 -4.20 1.36 3.38
C SER A 136 -4.04 1.58 4.89
N LYS A 137 -3.28 0.72 5.59
CA LYS A 137 -2.98 0.86 7.02
C LYS A 137 -1.95 1.94 7.35
N ARG A 138 -1.17 2.42 6.37
CA ARG A 138 -0.09 3.40 6.59
C ARG A 138 -0.54 4.84 6.42
N ASP A 139 -1.66 5.07 5.72
CA ASP A 139 -2.15 6.42 5.39
C ASP A 139 -3.04 7.05 6.48
N GLU A 140 -3.51 6.29 7.48
CA GLU A 140 -4.31 6.84 8.57
C GLU A 140 -3.63 6.65 9.94
N ASP A 141 -3.48 7.75 10.71
CA ASP A 141 -3.09 7.79 12.13
C ASP A 141 -4.11 7.10 13.07
N ARG A 142 -5.04 6.33 12.52
CA ARG A 142 -6.08 5.58 13.24
C ARG A 142 -5.72 4.11 13.25
N ILE A 143 -5.90 3.48 14.40
CA ILE A 143 -5.80 2.01 14.53
C ILE A 143 -6.99 1.39 13.77
N VAL A 144 -6.83 1.20 12.47
CA VAL A 144 -7.81 0.48 11.64
C VAL A 144 -7.59 -1.02 11.86
N ILE A 145 -8.54 -1.67 12.55
CA ILE A 145 -8.58 -3.13 12.65
C ILE A 145 -9.03 -3.64 11.27
N SER A 146 -8.10 -4.17 10.47
CA SER A 146 -8.48 -4.67 9.15
C SER A 146 -9.45 -5.85 9.26
N ARG A 147 -10.36 -5.95 8.28
CA ARG A 147 -11.22 -7.14 8.13
C ARG A 147 -10.42 -8.39 7.73
N GLY A 148 -9.12 -8.23 7.47
CA GLY A 148 -8.20 -9.26 7.01
C GLY A 148 -8.41 -9.58 5.54
N VAL A 149 -7.35 -10.00 4.86
CA VAL A 149 -7.46 -10.57 3.51
C VAL A 149 -7.99 -12.01 3.64
N PRO A 150 -9.11 -12.35 3.01
CA PRO A 150 -9.66 -13.71 3.10
C PRO A 150 -8.72 -14.69 2.42
N ILE A 151 -8.38 -15.77 3.13
CA ILE A 151 -7.63 -16.89 2.57
C ILE A 151 -8.64 -17.89 2.02
N PHE A 152 -8.80 -17.91 0.69
CA PHE A 152 -9.69 -18.86 0.02
C PHE A 152 -9.22 -20.30 0.24
N GLY A 153 -10.17 -21.20 0.51
CA GLY A 153 -9.89 -22.59 0.86
C GLY A 153 -9.36 -22.83 2.29
N ALA A 154 -9.07 -21.77 3.05
CA ALA A 154 -8.58 -21.84 4.43
C ALA A 154 -7.43 -22.85 4.61
N SER A 155 -7.36 -23.54 5.75
CA SER A 155 -6.32 -24.54 6.08
C SER A 155 -6.19 -25.71 5.11
N ASN A 156 -7.20 -25.96 4.27
CA ASN A 156 -7.26 -27.14 3.41
C ASN A 156 -7.08 -26.79 1.93
N GLY A 157 -7.09 -25.50 1.59
CA GLY A 157 -6.85 -25.02 0.23
C GLY A 157 -5.37 -24.91 -0.10
N THR A 158 -5.05 -24.94 -1.38
CA THR A 158 -3.67 -24.79 -1.90
C THR A 158 -3.04 -23.47 -1.43
N LEU A 159 -3.79 -22.38 -1.46
CA LEU A 159 -3.35 -21.07 -1.00
C LEU A 159 -3.11 -21.01 0.51
N GLY A 160 -4.03 -21.55 1.32
CA GLY A 160 -3.85 -21.56 2.77
C GLY A 160 -2.73 -22.48 3.23
N ASN A 161 -2.47 -23.58 2.51
CA ASN A 161 -1.28 -24.41 2.72
C ASN A 161 0.02 -23.64 2.41
N ALA A 162 0.06 -22.86 1.33
CA ALA A 162 1.20 -21.99 1.01
C ALA A 162 1.45 -20.94 2.11
N VAL A 163 0.39 -20.27 2.59
CA VAL A 163 0.48 -19.32 3.70
C VAL A 163 0.91 -20.00 4.99
N ARG A 164 0.40 -21.21 5.28
CA ARG A 164 0.78 -22.00 6.45
C ARG A 164 2.28 -22.31 6.46
N ARG A 165 2.81 -22.83 5.34
CA ARG A 165 4.26 -23.11 5.18
C ARG A 165 5.12 -21.87 5.46
N MET A 166 4.66 -20.70 5.04
CA MET A 166 5.35 -19.44 5.30
C MET A 166 5.35 -19.06 6.80
N LEU A 167 4.31 -19.43 7.55
CA LEU A 167 4.11 -19.05 8.96
C LEU A 167 4.65 -20.08 9.97
N GLU A 168 4.70 -21.36 9.60
CA GLU A 168 5.14 -22.43 10.50
C GLU A 168 6.66 -22.45 10.66
N ARG A 169 7.12 -22.49 11.92
CA ARG A 169 8.54 -22.67 12.29
C ARG A 169 8.93 -24.13 12.50
N GLN A 170 7.95 -25.03 12.55
CA GLN A 170 8.12 -26.46 12.81
C GLN A 170 7.37 -27.26 11.76
N ASP A 171 7.99 -28.35 11.34
CA ASP A 171 7.50 -29.20 10.27
C ASP A 171 6.29 -30.03 10.75
N VAL A 172 5.09 -29.66 10.30
CA VAL A 172 3.87 -30.45 10.55
C VAL A 172 3.92 -31.68 9.65
N LYS A 173 3.99 -32.87 10.27
CA LYS A 173 4.04 -34.16 9.55
C LYS A 173 3.03 -34.21 8.40
N ASN A 174 3.53 -34.46 7.18
CA ASN A 174 2.76 -34.60 5.93
C ASN A 174 2.07 -33.33 5.41
N GLY A 175 2.50 -32.13 5.85
CA GLY A 175 2.11 -30.88 5.17
C GLY A 175 0.64 -30.43 5.35
N LEU A 176 -0.20 -31.22 6.01
CA LEU A 176 -1.63 -30.94 6.15
C LEU A 176 -2.01 -30.63 7.60
N LEU A 177 -2.91 -29.67 7.79
CA LEU A 177 -3.52 -29.42 9.09
C LEU A 177 -4.47 -30.57 9.46
N PRO A 178 -4.59 -30.93 10.75
CA PRO A 178 -5.58 -31.90 11.18
C PRO A 178 -6.99 -31.40 10.82
N SER A 179 -7.89 -32.34 10.50
CA SER A 179 -9.26 -31.99 10.16
C SER A 179 -9.91 -31.17 11.28
N PRO A 180 -10.65 -30.09 10.96
CA PRO A 180 -11.27 -29.25 11.96
C PRO A 180 -12.26 -30.07 12.80
N SER A 181 -12.00 -30.19 14.10
CA SER A 181 -12.81 -30.98 15.04
C SER A 181 -13.93 -30.17 15.70
N ARG A 182 -13.86 -28.84 15.66
CA ARG A 182 -14.74 -27.95 16.42
C ARG A 182 -15.00 -26.65 15.66
N LYS A 183 -16.25 -26.20 15.65
CA LYS A 183 -16.67 -24.86 15.17
C LYS A 183 -16.97 -23.97 16.37
N GLN A 184 -16.42 -22.75 16.39
CA GLN A 184 -16.64 -21.79 17.46
C GLN A 184 -17.24 -20.49 16.93
N TYR A 185 -18.28 -20.00 17.58
CA TYR A 185 -18.95 -18.75 17.26
C TYR A 185 -18.97 -17.84 18.47
N THR A 186 -18.64 -16.56 18.26
CA THR A 186 -18.88 -15.51 19.25
C THR A 186 -19.89 -14.53 18.67
N ILE A 187 -21.09 -14.54 19.22
CA ILE A 187 -22.16 -13.62 18.84
C ILE A 187 -22.15 -12.47 19.85
N ARG A 188 -22.07 -11.24 19.33
CA ARG A 188 -22.15 -10.02 20.13
C ARG A 188 -23.29 -9.17 19.59
N TRP A 189 -24.13 -8.68 20.48
CA TRP A 189 -25.19 -7.75 20.12
C TRP A 189 -25.42 -6.79 21.28
N SER A 190 -26.09 -5.68 20.99
CA SER A 190 -26.45 -4.68 21.99
C SER A 190 -27.95 -4.45 21.89
N VAL A 191 -28.65 -4.51 23.02
CA VAL A 191 -30.11 -4.41 23.07
C VAL A 191 -30.52 -3.72 24.38
N PRO A 192 -31.57 -2.89 24.39
CA PRO A 192 -32.12 -2.40 25.66
C PRO A 192 -32.66 -3.58 26.49
N ARG A 193 -32.20 -3.69 27.74
CA ARG A 193 -32.59 -4.74 28.70
C ARG A 193 -32.60 -4.20 30.14
N PRO A 194 -33.57 -4.60 31.00
CA PRO A 194 -34.58 -5.63 30.75
C PRO A 194 -35.76 -5.18 29.89
N THR A 195 -36.03 -3.88 29.77
CA THR A 195 -37.19 -3.34 29.04
C THR A 195 -36.77 -2.47 27.86
N ALA A 196 -37.74 -2.09 27.02
CA ALA A 196 -37.49 -1.24 25.85
C ALA A 196 -37.02 0.17 26.22
N ASN A 197 -37.29 0.62 27.46
CA ASN A 197 -36.88 1.92 27.96
C ASN A 197 -35.50 1.89 28.64
N SER A 198 -34.92 0.70 28.85
CA SER A 198 -33.59 0.55 29.44
C SER A 198 -32.49 1.06 28.52
N ARG A 199 -31.30 1.35 29.09
CA ARG A 199 -30.12 1.63 28.26
C ARG A 199 -29.76 0.41 27.42
N VAL A 200 -29.24 0.68 26.22
CA VAL A 200 -28.68 -0.35 25.34
C VAL A 200 -27.47 -0.97 26.03
N VAL A 201 -27.54 -2.26 26.31
CA VAL A 201 -26.51 -3.00 27.06
C VAL A 201 -25.90 -4.12 26.20
N PRO A 202 -24.57 -4.36 26.31
CA PRO A 202 -23.89 -5.36 25.52
C PRO A 202 -24.22 -6.77 26.00
N GLN A 203 -24.38 -7.67 25.05
CA GLN A 203 -24.66 -9.09 25.24
C GLN A 203 -23.65 -9.91 24.44
N ARG A 204 -23.27 -11.06 25.00
CA ARG A 204 -22.36 -11.99 24.33
C ARG A 204 -22.83 -13.41 24.50
N LEU A 205 -22.81 -14.17 23.42
CA LEU A 205 -23.00 -15.62 23.42
C LEU A 205 -21.80 -16.28 22.76
N PHE A 206 -21.20 -17.24 23.43
CA PHE A 206 -20.19 -18.13 22.88
C PHE A 206 -20.82 -19.49 22.61
N ALA A 207 -20.66 -20.01 21.39
CA ALA A 207 -21.09 -21.33 21.01
C ALA A 207 -19.89 -22.15 20.52
N SER A 208 -19.76 -23.38 21.00
CA SER A 208 -18.78 -24.36 20.55
C SER A 208 -19.52 -25.61 20.10
N ILE A 209 -19.33 -26.02 18.86
CA ILE A 209 -20.03 -27.15 18.24
C ILE A 209 -18.98 -28.17 17.81
N GLU A 210 -19.11 -29.39 18.30
CA GLU A 210 -18.32 -30.58 17.94
C GLU A 210 -19.25 -31.63 17.32
N GLN A 211 -18.70 -32.79 16.93
CA GLN A 211 -19.47 -33.85 16.28
C GLN A 211 -20.55 -34.44 17.22
N ASP A 212 -20.21 -34.61 18.50
CA ASP A 212 -21.09 -35.26 19.50
C ASP A 212 -21.48 -34.35 20.67
N GLU A 213 -21.02 -33.09 20.70
CA GLU A 213 -21.29 -32.15 21.79
C GLU A 213 -21.50 -30.71 21.27
N PHE A 214 -22.39 -29.95 21.91
CA PHE A 214 -22.41 -28.49 21.78
C PHE A 214 -22.40 -27.81 23.15
N ARG A 215 -21.64 -26.72 23.29
CA ARG A 215 -21.55 -25.90 24.49
C ARG A 215 -21.96 -24.47 24.18
N LEU A 216 -22.81 -23.89 25.02
CA LEU A 216 -23.26 -22.51 24.94
C LEU A 216 -22.95 -21.79 26.25
N CYS A 217 -22.23 -20.68 26.18
CA CYS A 217 -21.93 -19.82 27.32
C CYS A 217 -22.39 -18.38 27.01
N GLY A 218 -23.38 -17.89 27.75
CA GLY A 218 -23.88 -16.52 27.63
C GLY A 218 -23.34 -15.62 28.73
N ALA A 219 -23.07 -14.36 28.40
CA ALA A 219 -22.86 -13.28 29.35
C ALA A 219 -23.87 -12.18 29.03
N PHE A 220 -24.80 -11.94 29.95
CA PHE A 220 -25.90 -11.01 29.75
C PHE A 220 -25.87 -9.88 30.77
N THR A 221 -26.01 -8.65 30.28
CA THR A 221 -26.00 -7.44 31.10
C THR A 221 -27.41 -6.86 31.13
N GLU A 222 -27.83 -6.31 32.27
CA GLU A 222 -29.11 -5.65 32.45
C GLU A 222 -28.90 -4.27 33.06
N ASP A 223 -29.70 -3.30 32.64
CA ASP A 223 -29.71 -1.98 33.25
C ASP A 223 -30.46 -2.04 34.59
N THR A 224 -29.77 -1.69 35.67
CA THR A 224 -30.34 -1.68 37.03
C THR A 224 -31.04 -0.37 37.37
N VAL A 225 -30.94 0.65 36.52
CA VAL A 225 -31.46 2.01 36.79
C VAL A 225 -32.81 2.25 36.13
N TYR A 226 -33.04 1.68 34.94
CA TYR A 226 -34.27 1.85 34.16
C TYR A 226 -34.89 0.48 33.90
N THR A 227 -35.67 -0.02 34.85
CA THR A 227 -36.49 -1.23 34.73
C THR A 227 -37.86 -0.89 34.16
#